data_AF-A0A7I7XFD6-F1
#
_entry.id   AF-A0A7I7XFD6-F1
#
_cell.length_a   1.000
_cell.length_b   1.000
_cell.length_c   1.000
_cell.angle_alpha   90.00
_cell.angle_beta   90.00
_cell.angle_gamma   90.00
#
_symmetry.space_group_name_H-M   'P 1'
#
loop_
_entity.id
_entity.type
_entity.pdbx_description
1 polymer ?
#
loop_
_entity_poly.entity_id
_entity_poly.type
_entity_poly.pdbx_seq_one_letter_code
_entity_poly.pdbx_strand_id
1 'polypeptide(L)'
;MKLFATTVRRSVIGTVGACVVGACLAVPAAHAAPCKASGFAETASGVLNSAGGYLDVHPGADDVLTAAANQPPDVARTSVRGYFLAHPGEYLDLQKIVQPLKDVKDQCGIDLTPAQLATLFEALSS
;
A
#
# COMPACT_ATOMS: atom_id res chain seq x y z
N MET A 1 -16.25 -38.45 53.84
CA MET A 1 -17.74 -38.39 53.78
C MET A 1 -18.15 -38.22 52.32
N LYS A 2 -19.15 -39.02 51.90
CA LYS A 2 -20.04 -38.98 50.71
C LYS A 2 -19.96 -37.73 49.81
N LEU A 3 -19.66 -37.81 48.51
CA LEU A 3 -20.43 -38.32 47.32
C LEU A 3 -21.26 -37.23 46.62
N PHE A 4 -21.37 -37.41 45.29
CA PHE A 4 -22.32 -36.84 44.31
C PHE A 4 -21.80 -35.81 43.29
N ALA A 5 -21.38 -36.40 42.16
CA ALA A 5 -21.59 -36.03 40.75
C ALA A 5 -22.45 -34.79 40.43
N THR A 6 -22.11 -34.08 39.33
CA THR A 6 -22.96 -34.01 38.11
C THR A 6 -22.17 -33.47 36.91
N THR A 7 -22.44 -34.12 35.79
CA THR A 7 -21.98 -34.00 34.40
C THR A 7 -22.30 -32.67 33.69
N VAL A 8 -21.31 -32.20 32.90
CA VAL A 8 -21.36 -31.47 31.59
C VAL A 8 -22.65 -30.76 31.18
N ARG A 9 -22.54 -29.47 30.77
CA ARG A 9 -23.13 -28.95 29.52
C ARG A 9 -22.55 -27.60 29.06
N ARG A 10 -22.00 -27.66 27.86
CA ARG A 10 -21.61 -26.66 26.84
C ARG A 10 -22.53 -25.44 26.74
N SER A 11 -21.95 -24.23 26.80
CA SER A 11 -22.50 -23.01 26.19
C SER A 11 -21.37 -22.18 25.56
N VAL A 12 -21.42 -22.08 24.24
CA VAL A 12 -20.69 -21.12 23.42
C VAL A 12 -21.34 -19.76 23.67
N ILE A 13 -20.61 -18.82 24.27
CA ILE A 13 -20.96 -17.40 24.29
C ILE A 13 -19.66 -16.64 24.05
N GLY A 14 -19.58 -16.01 22.87
CA GLY A 14 -18.49 -15.11 22.53
C GLY A 14 -18.54 -13.89 23.45
N THR A 15 -17.45 -13.67 24.17
CA THR A 15 -17.16 -12.40 24.83
C THR A 15 -16.01 -11.76 24.06
N VAL A 16 -16.36 -10.76 23.25
CA VAL A 16 -15.39 -9.83 22.67
C VAL A 16 -14.67 -9.13 23.83
N GLY A 17 -13.34 -9.18 23.78
CA GLY A 17 -12.44 -8.74 24.82
C GLY A 17 -12.58 -7.25 25.15
N ALA A 18 -12.41 -6.98 26.44
CA ALA A 18 -12.40 -5.65 27.04
C ALA A 18 -11.36 -4.72 26.38
N CYS A 19 -11.80 -3.51 26.01
CA CYS A 19 -10.92 -2.40 25.71
C CYS A 19 -10.16 -1.99 26.99
N VAL A 20 -8.89 -2.36 27.06
CA VAL A 20 -7.92 -1.78 28.00
C VAL A 20 -7.17 -0.66 27.30
N VAL A 21 -7.29 0.55 27.85
CA VAL A 21 -6.58 1.76 27.46
C VAL A 21 -5.08 1.58 27.72
N GLY A 22 -4.25 1.71 26.69
CA GLY A 22 -2.80 1.79 26.86
C GLY A 22 -2.02 1.38 25.61
N ALA A 23 -1.43 2.36 24.93
CA ALA A 23 -0.57 2.23 23.76
C ALA A 23 -1.24 1.59 22.52
N CYS A 24 -1.92 2.42 21.73
CA CYS A 24 -2.14 2.13 20.33
C CYS A 24 -0.77 2.12 19.62
N LEU A 25 -0.07 0.99 19.68
CA LEU A 25 0.74 0.59 18.55
C LEU A 25 -0.27 0.49 17.41
N ALA A 26 -0.22 1.43 16.46
CA ALA A 26 -0.97 1.34 15.22
C ALA A 26 -0.43 0.13 14.46
N VAL A 27 -0.84 -1.07 14.87
CA VAL A 27 -0.76 -2.25 14.03
C VAL A 27 -1.55 -1.85 12.79
N PRO A 28 -0.98 -1.89 11.59
CA PRO A 28 -1.74 -1.66 10.38
C PRO A 28 -2.84 -2.71 10.41
N ALA A 29 -4.06 -2.30 10.74
CA ALA A 29 -5.19 -3.20 10.64
C ALA A 29 -5.28 -3.51 9.15
N ALA A 30 -4.99 -4.76 8.78
CA ALA A 30 -5.12 -5.28 7.44
C ALA A 30 -6.61 -5.24 7.06
N HIS A 31 -7.12 -4.05 6.78
CA HIS A 31 -8.37 -3.87 6.10
C HIS A 31 -8.10 -4.29 4.66
N ALA A 32 -8.65 -5.43 4.26
CA ALA A 32 -8.66 -5.80 2.86
C ALA A 32 -9.30 -4.64 2.09
N ALA A 33 -8.55 -4.05 1.15
CA ALA A 33 -9.10 -2.99 0.33
C ALA A 33 -10.31 -3.57 -0.41
N PRO A 34 -11.45 -2.86 -0.46
CA PRO A 34 -12.58 -3.34 -1.23
C PRO A 34 -12.15 -3.47 -2.69
N CYS A 35 -12.39 -4.64 -3.31
CA CYS A 35 -12.07 -4.94 -4.72
C CYS A 35 -13.00 -4.19 -5.67
N LYS A 36 -12.91 -2.86 -5.61
CA LYS A 36 -13.64 -1.85 -6.37
C LYS A 36 -12.70 -0.69 -6.66
N ALA A 37 -13.04 0.10 -7.68
CA ALA A 37 -12.27 1.28 -8.06
C ALA A 37 -12.02 2.24 -6.88
N SER A 38 -12.99 2.40 -5.97
CA SER A 38 -12.84 3.26 -4.78
C SER A 38 -11.74 2.78 -3.83
N GLY A 39 -11.64 1.48 -3.55
CA GLY A 39 -10.60 0.93 -2.66
C GLY A 39 -9.21 1.03 -3.28
N PHE A 40 -9.10 0.82 -4.60
CA PHE A 40 -7.86 1.05 -5.32
C PHE A 40 -7.45 2.53 -5.25
N ALA A 41 -8.37 3.46 -5.47
CA ALA A 41 -8.10 4.90 -5.42
C ALA A 41 -7.67 5.38 -4.02
N GLU A 42 -8.30 4.89 -2.96
CA GLU A 42 -7.90 5.17 -1.57
C GLU A 42 -6.47 4.66 -1.30
N THR A 43 -6.17 3.43 -1.73
CA THR A 43 -4.83 2.84 -1.58
C THR A 43 -3.79 3.65 -2.37
N ALA A 44 -4.08 3.98 -3.62
CA ALA A 44 -3.20 4.78 -4.47
C ALA A 44 -2.94 6.16 -3.88
N SER A 45 -3.97 6.81 -3.33
CA SER A 45 -3.85 8.12 -2.68
C SER A 45 -2.90 8.07 -1.48
N GLY A 46 -3.00 7.03 -0.65
CA GLY A 46 -2.08 6.82 0.47
C GLY A 46 -0.63 6.57 0.04
N VAL A 47 -0.44 5.77 -1.01
CA VAL A 47 0.89 5.52 -1.60
C VAL A 47 1.49 6.80 -2.18
N LEU A 48 0.72 7.58 -2.94
CA LEU A 48 1.18 8.84 -3.53
C LEU A 48 1.53 9.88 -2.46
N ASN A 49 0.72 9.99 -1.39
CA ASN A 49 1.05 10.86 -0.26
C ASN A 49 2.37 10.45 0.42
N SER A 50 2.56 9.15 0.62
CA SER A 50 3.80 8.62 1.21
C SER A 50 5.01 8.85 0.30
N ALA A 51 4.83 8.69 -1.01
CA ALA A 51 5.86 8.98 -2.00
C ALA A 51 6.23 10.47 -2.01
N GLY A 52 5.25 11.38 -1.97
CA GLY A 52 5.50 12.82 -1.89
C GLY A 52 6.32 13.20 -0.67
N GLY A 53 5.91 12.75 0.52
CA GLY A 53 6.69 13.00 1.75
C GLY A 53 8.09 12.38 1.74
N TYR A 54 8.28 11.25 1.04
CA TYR A 54 9.59 10.67 0.84
C TYR A 54 10.46 11.53 -0.08
N LEU A 55 9.92 11.98 -1.22
CA LEU A 55 10.64 12.80 -2.20
C LEU A 55 11.02 14.17 -1.65
N ASP A 56 10.16 14.80 -0.84
CA ASP A 56 10.44 16.07 -0.16
C ASP A 56 11.73 16.05 0.69
N VAL A 57 12.10 14.87 1.22
CA VAL A 57 13.33 14.70 2.03
C VAL A 57 14.46 13.97 1.28
N HIS A 58 14.26 13.66 -0.01
CA HIS A 58 15.23 13.03 -0.91
C HIS A 58 15.34 13.84 -2.21
N PRO A 59 15.99 15.03 -2.19
CA PRO A 59 15.99 15.95 -3.33
C PRO A 59 16.63 15.35 -4.60
N GLY A 60 17.60 14.44 -4.48
CA GLY A 60 18.17 13.78 -5.66
C GLY A 60 17.17 12.89 -6.40
N ALA A 61 16.32 12.15 -5.65
CA ALA A 61 15.28 11.32 -6.22
C ALA A 61 14.15 12.18 -6.81
N ASP A 62 13.80 13.26 -6.12
CA ASP A 62 12.80 14.22 -6.60
C ASP A 62 13.24 14.90 -7.91
N ASP A 63 14.50 15.37 -7.96
CA ASP A 63 15.08 16.02 -9.14
C ASP A 63 15.12 15.08 -10.34
N VAL A 64 15.58 13.82 -10.18
CA VAL A 64 15.68 12.89 -11.31
C VAL A 64 14.30 12.50 -11.84
N LEU A 65 13.31 12.30 -10.96
CA LEU A 65 11.95 11.94 -11.36
C LEU A 65 11.25 13.14 -12.03
N THR A 66 11.44 14.34 -11.50
CA THR A 66 10.92 15.59 -12.08
C THR A 66 11.54 15.86 -13.46
N ALA A 67 12.85 15.71 -13.60
CA ALA A 67 13.53 15.86 -14.89
C ALA A 67 13.04 14.81 -15.90
N ALA A 68 12.89 13.55 -15.47
CA ALA A 68 12.44 12.46 -16.32
C ALA A 68 11.05 12.70 -16.95
N ALA A 69 10.17 13.43 -16.26
CA ALA A 69 8.84 13.77 -16.79
C ALA A 69 8.88 14.61 -18.09
N ASN A 70 9.98 15.33 -18.32
CA ASN A 70 10.16 16.19 -19.50
C ASN A 70 11.12 15.59 -20.55
N GLN A 71 11.62 14.39 -20.32
CA GLN A 71 12.57 13.71 -21.20
C GLN A 71 11.87 12.80 -22.21
N PRO A 72 12.50 12.52 -23.37
CA PRO A 72 12.08 11.42 -24.23
C PRO A 72 12.01 10.10 -23.44
N PRO A 73 11.05 9.19 -23.72
CA PRO A 73 10.80 8.01 -22.88
C PRO A 73 12.02 7.09 -22.66
N ASP A 74 12.89 6.96 -23.65
CA ASP A 74 14.14 6.18 -23.56
C ASP A 74 15.18 6.86 -22.67
N VAL A 75 15.31 8.18 -22.78
CA VAL A 75 16.19 9.00 -21.94
C VAL A 75 15.70 8.98 -20.50
N ALA A 76 14.40 9.20 -20.27
CA ALA A 76 13.77 9.16 -18.95
C ALA A 76 14.04 7.84 -18.22
N ARG A 77 13.81 6.70 -18.89
CA ARG A 77 14.09 5.36 -18.32
C ARG A 77 15.55 5.19 -17.96
N THR A 78 16.46 5.68 -18.80
CA THR A 78 17.90 5.57 -18.59
C THR A 78 18.35 6.45 -17.41
N SER A 79 17.88 7.70 -17.32
CA SER A 79 18.16 8.63 -16.23
C SER A 79 17.71 8.06 -14.88
N VAL A 80 16.45 7.64 -14.79
CA VAL A 80 15.87 7.08 -13.56
C VAL A 80 16.62 5.81 -13.15
N ARG A 81 16.88 4.90 -14.09
CA ARG A 81 17.64 3.67 -13.79
C ARG A 81 19.07 3.98 -13.34
N GLY A 82 19.75 4.90 -14.01
CA GLY A 82 21.12 5.30 -13.68
C GLY A 82 21.20 5.83 -12.24
N TYR A 83 20.26 6.69 -11.86
CA TYR A 83 20.17 7.20 -10.49
C TYR A 83 19.94 6.08 -9.48
N PHE A 84 18.90 5.26 -9.64
CA PHE A 84 18.57 4.23 -8.65
C PHE A 84 19.57 3.06 -8.59
N LEU A 85 20.41 2.86 -9.62
CA LEU A 85 21.57 1.96 -9.54
C LEU A 85 22.67 2.51 -8.62
N ALA A 86 22.87 3.83 -8.60
CA ALA A 86 23.79 4.48 -7.66
C ALA A 86 23.18 4.67 -6.26
N HIS A 87 21.84 4.69 -6.17
CA HIS A 87 21.07 4.89 -4.93
C HIS A 87 20.16 3.69 -4.62
N PRO A 88 20.71 2.49 -4.36
CA PRO A 88 19.91 1.28 -4.17
C PRO A 88 19.04 1.32 -2.90
N GLY A 89 19.43 2.08 -1.87
CA GLY A 89 18.61 2.29 -0.67
C GLY A 89 17.31 3.01 -0.99
N GLU A 90 17.40 4.10 -1.76
CA GLU A 90 16.23 4.89 -2.16
C GLU A 90 15.27 4.10 -3.06
N TYR A 91 15.83 3.26 -3.93
CA TYR A 91 15.05 2.32 -4.73
C TYR A 91 14.26 1.33 -3.86
N LEU A 92 14.89 0.76 -2.83
CA LEU A 92 14.23 -0.18 -1.93
C LEU A 92 13.15 0.50 -1.09
N ASP A 93 13.35 1.75 -0.69
CA ASP A 93 12.36 2.50 0.08
C ASP A 93 11.13 2.86 -0.76
N LEU A 94 11.33 3.35 -1.99
CA LEU A 94 10.24 3.56 -2.93
C LEU A 94 9.51 2.26 -3.28
N GLN A 95 10.22 1.12 -3.37
CA GLN A 95 9.57 -0.19 -3.53
C GLN A 95 8.66 -0.57 -2.37
N LYS A 96 9.04 -0.27 -1.13
CA LYS A 96 8.19 -0.49 0.04
C LYS A 96 6.98 0.44 0.03
N ILE A 97 7.17 1.70 -0.38
CA ILE A 97 6.08 2.68 -0.49
C ILE A 97 4.99 2.20 -1.45
N VAL A 98 5.35 1.58 -2.58
CA VAL A 98 4.37 1.07 -3.56
C VAL A 98 3.82 -0.32 -3.23
N GLN A 99 4.29 -0.97 -2.17
CA GLN A 99 3.88 -2.32 -1.80
C GLN A 99 2.36 -2.48 -1.59
N PRO A 100 1.63 -1.54 -0.95
CA PRO A 100 0.19 -1.66 -0.77
C PRO A 100 -0.58 -1.81 -2.10
N LEU A 101 -0.11 -1.19 -3.19
CA LEU A 101 -0.73 -1.35 -4.51
C LEU A 101 -0.51 -2.74 -5.09
N LYS A 102 0.67 -3.34 -4.87
CA LYS A 102 0.93 -4.74 -5.25
C LYS A 102 0.03 -5.69 -4.48
N ASP A 103 -0.15 -5.44 -3.19
CA ASP A 103 -0.99 -6.27 -2.33
C ASP A 103 -2.45 -6.22 -2.80
N VAL A 104 -2.99 -5.04 -3.16
CA VAL A 104 -4.34 -4.92 -3.74
C VAL A 104 -4.46 -5.63 -5.10
N LYS A 105 -3.44 -5.50 -5.95
CA LYS A 105 -3.37 -6.20 -7.25
C LYS A 105 -3.53 -7.71 -7.06
N ASP A 106 -2.77 -8.27 -6.13
CA ASP A 106 -2.73 -9.70 -5.86
C ASP A 106 -3.99 -10.20 -5.13
N GLN A 107 -4.54 -9.40 -4.21
CA GLN A 107 -5.77 -9.73 -3.48
C GLN A 107 -7.02 -9.70 -4.37
N CYS A 108 -7.11 -8.74 -5.30
CA CYS A 108 -8.30 -8.52 -6.10
C CYS A 108 -8.22 -9.11 -7.52
N GLY A 109 -7.08 -9.68 -7.92
CA GLY A 109 -6.87 -10.21 -9.27
C GLY A 109 -6.99 -9.15 -10.35
N ILE A 110 -6.69 -7.90 -10.02
CA ILE A 110 -6.81 -6.76 -10.93
C ILE A 110 -5.44 -6.51 -11.55
N ASP A 111 -5.23 -6.89 -12.81
CA ASP A 111 -4.04 -6.48 -13.56
C ASP A 111 -4.20 -5.06 -14.11
N LEU A 112 -4.22 -4.08 -13.20
CA LEU A 112 -4.21 -2.66 -13.55
C LEU A 112 -2.75 -2.17 -13.56
N THR A 113 -2.20 -2.05 -14.76
CA THR A 113 -0.90 -1.43 -14.99
C THR A 113 -1.02 0.10 -14.99
N PRO A 114 0.08 0.83 -14.71
CA PRO A 114 0.09 2.29 -14.87
C PRO A 114 -0.35 2.76 -16.26
N ALA A 115 -0.04 1.99 -17.32
CA ALA A 115 -0.47 2.29 -18.68
C ALA A 115 -2.00 2.18 -18.83
N GLN A 116 -2.61 1.12 -18.31
CA GLN A 116 -4.07 0.99 -18.30
C GLN A 116 -4.73 2.09 -17.49
N LEU A 117 -4.16 2.45 -16.33
CA LEU A 117 -4.66 3.58 -15.54
C LEU A 117 -4.66 4.88 -16.35
N ALA A 118 -3.56 5.17 -17.06
CA ALA A 118 -3.47 6.33 -17.95
C ALA A 118 -4.54 6.31 -19.06
N THR A 119 -4.78 5.15 -19.69
CA THR A 119 -5.84 5.03 -20.70
C THR A 119 -7.25 5.26 -20.14
N LEU A 120 -7.51 4.86 -18.89
CA LEU A 120 -8.80 5.09 -18.24
C LEU A 120 -8.98 6.58 -17.92
N PHE A 121 -7.94 7.26 -17.45
CA PHE A 121 -7.98 8.70 -17.23
C PHE A 121 -8.22 9.47 -18.53
N GLU A 122 -7.52 9.11 -19.60
CA GLU A 122 -7.71 9.73 -20.93
C GLU A 122 -9.16 9.58 -21.43
N ALA A 123 -9.75 8.39 -21.25
CA ALA A 123 -11.13 8.12 -21.63
C ALA A 123 -12.17 8.90 -20.80
N LEU A 124 -11.81 9.38 -19.60
CA LEU A 124 -12.67 10.25 -18.78
C LEU A 124 -12.51 11.72 -19.13
N SER A 125 -11.40 12.12 -19.75
CA SER A 125 -11.13 13.49 -20.18
C SER A 125 -11.55 13.80 -21.62
N SER A 126 -11.85 12.76 -22.42
CA SER A 126 -12.37 12.86 -23.79
C SER A 126 -13.88 13.04 -23.83
#